data_AF-A0A947C535-F1
#
_entry.id   AF-A0A947C535-F1
#
_cell.length_a   1.000
_cell.length_b   1.000
_cell.length_c   1.000
_cell.angle_alpha   90.00
_cell.angle_beta   90.00
_cell.angle_gamma   90.00
#
_symmetry.space_group_name_H-M   'P 1'
#
loop_
_entity.id
_entity.type
_entity.pdbx_description
1 polymer ?
#
loop_
_entity_poly.entity_id
_entity_poly.type
_entity_poly.pdbx_seq_one_letter_code
_entity_poly.pdbx_strand_id
1 'polypeptide(L)'
;MKAQVAALMLLAAGSSCALETRSVTHRGLGGDGGTGPEGDAGVDDGGAGASGGTGGDGGQVEPECVPGTERSACDGRSCHPVFLVCTSMELESRDVCDTCYSDTNCANPAHRCVKMSYEETDHPDETVGFCLQPTNEEGADCAPPFVVVLSNRESLSGGKRESYCGLHEQLTTCEALRAFHAAAVCPSGRDDECPLGGICRPIAPRGNQTEFRCTYACVDAPECSSQSVSFECSGYCGG
;
A
#
# COMPACT_ATOMS: atom_id res chain seq x y z
N MET A 1 -57.90 16.68 -11.41
CA MET A 1 -57.68 15.45 -10.63
C MET A 1 -56.18 15.43 -10.27
N LYS A 2 -55.74 16.12 -9.21
CA LYS A 2 -55.56 15.68 -7.81
C LYS A 2 -54.66 14.43 -7.64
N ALA A 3 -53.40 14.66 -7.27
CA ALA A 3 -52.55 13.88 -6.33
C ALA A 3 -51.21 14.64 -6.18
N GLN A 4 -50.95 15.47 -5.14
CA GLN A 4 -50.45 15.16 -3.78
C GLN A 4 -49.15 14.32 -3.78
N VAL A 5 -47.97 14.93 -3.59
CA VAL A 5 -47.24 15.23 -2.32
C VAL A 5 -46.63 13.99 -1.68
N ALA A 6 -45.29 13.93 -1.63
CA ALA A 6 -44.52 13.41 -0.49
C ALA A 6 -43.07 13.92 -0.58
N ALA A 7 -42.77 14.95 0.21
CA ALA A 7 -41.41 15.32 0.58
C ALA A 7 -40.95 14.38 1.70
N LEU A 8 -39.78 13.77 1.55
CA LEU A 8 -39.13 13.03 2.62
C LEU A 8 -37.75 13.65 2.86
N MET A 9 -37.70 14.52 3.87
CA MET A 9 -36.46 14.90 4.55
C MET A 9 -36.00 13.73 5.40
N LEU A 10 -34.77 13.25 5.20
CA LEU A 10 -34.04 12.50 6.21
C LEU A 10 -32.84 13.33 6.70
N LEU A 11 -32.94 13.73 7.97
CA LEU A 11 -31.86 14.20 8.84
C LEU A 11 -31.21 12.98 9.51
N ALA A 12 -29.87 12.87 9.47
CA ALA A 12 -29.04 12.18 10.46
C ALA A 12 -27.60 12.68 10.30
N ALA A 13 -27.12 13.54 11.20
CA ALA A 13 -26.17 13.20 12.28
C ALA A 13 -24.83 12.66 11.72
N GLY A 14 -23.72 13.39 11.69
CA GLY A 14 -23.20 14.30 12.71
C GLY A 14 -22.34 13.53 13.73
N SER A 15 -21.25 12.90 13.28
CA SER A 15 -20.22 12.32 14.15
C SER A 15 -18.88 13.00 13.89
N SER A 16 -18.52 13.91 14.79
CA SER A 16 -17.20 14.52 14.89
C SER A 16 -16.27 13.54 15.60
N CYS A 17 -15.30 12.95 14.89
CA CYS A 17 -14.19 12.26 15.53
C CYS A 17 -13.18 13.30 16.00
N ALA A 18 -13.10 13.51 17.30
CA ALA A 18 -12.06 14.31 17.94
C ALA A 18 -10.72 13.57 17.82
N LEU A 19 -9.73 14.23 17.20
CA LEU A 19 -8.33 13.84 17.26
C LEU A 19 -7.80 14.09 18.68
N GLU A 20 -7.47 13.02 19.38
CA GLU A 20 -6.73 13.07 20.63
C GLU A 20 -5.23 13.15 20.30
N THR A 21 -4.69 14.36 20.27
CA THR A 21 -3.26 14.62 20.10
C THR A 21 -2.50 14.24 21.37
N ARG A 22 -1.89 13.04 21.38
CA ARG A 22 -0.90 12.69 22.39
C ARG A 22 0.44 13.33 22.03
N SER A 23 0.75 14.44 22.68
CA SER A 23 2.10 15.01 22.74
C SER A 23 3.08 14.04 23.37
N VAL A 24 4.02 13.51 22.59
CA VAL A 24 5.21 12.83 23.10
C VAL A 24 6.26 13.89 23.41
N THR A 25 6.46 14.16 24.70
CA THR A 25 7.57 14.97 25.20
C THR A 25 8.90 14.24 24.96
N HIS A 26 9.69 14.75 24.01
CA HIS A 26 11.12 14.45 23.89
C HIS A 26 11.87 14.95 25.14
N ARG A 27 12.33 14.03 25.99
CA ARG A 27 13.38 14.32 26.97
C ARG A 27 14.73 14.08 26.30
N GLY A 28 15.43 15.16 26.02
CA GLY A 28 16.82 15.15 25.61
C GLY A 28 17.75 14.87 26.79
N LEU A 29 18.74 14.01 26.53
CA LEU A 29 20.01 13.88 27.22
C LEU A 29 20.98 13.61 26.06
N GLY A 30 21.91 14.49 25.67
CA GLY A 30 22.91 15.12 26.52
C GLY A 30 24.04 14.12 26.74
N GLY A 31 25.07 14.12 25.89
CA GLY A 31 26.20 13.20 25.99
C GLY A 31 27.35 13.59 25.07
N ASP A 32 28.36 14.19 25.69
CA ASP A 32 29.55 14.81 25.13
C ASP A 32 30.51 13.86 24.37
N GLY A 33 31.36 14.49 23.57
CA GLY A 33 32.37 13.85 22.74
C GLY A 33 33.55 13.23 23.50
N GLY A 34 34.33 12.45 22.75
CA GLY A 34 35.59 11.87 23.19
C GLY A 34 36.41 11.42 21.98
N THR A 35 37.56 12.06 21.78
CA THR A 35 38.57 11.79 20.75
C THR A 35 39.62 10.79 21.24
N GLY A 36 39.84 9.71 20.48
CA GLY A 36 41.10 8.91 20.36
C GLY A 36 41.71 8.27 21.62
N PRO A 37 42.83 7.51 21.52
CA PRO A 37 43.62 7.15 20.34
C PRO A 37 43.87 5.62 20.17
N GLU A 38 44.63 5.30 19.12
CA GLU A 38 45.22 4.02 18.74
C GLU A 38 46.06 3.36 19.85
N GLY A 39 46.06 2.01 19.90
CA GLY A 39 46.84 1.24 20.86
C GLY A 39 46.96 -0.24 20.49
N ASP A 40 48.22 -0.59 20.21
CA ASP A 40 48.91 -1.83 19.85
C ASP A 40 48.55 -3.16 20.57
N ALA A 41 49.20 -4.21 20.08
CA ALA A 41 48.95 -5.63 20.25
C ALA A 41 49.23 -6.24 21.65
N GLY A 42 48.60 -7.39 21.91
CA GLY A 42 48.91 -8.28 23.02
C GLY A 42 48.15 -9.61 22.92
N VAL A 43 48.86 -10.66 22.53
CA VAL A 43 48.46 -12.08 22.62
C VAL A 43 48.62 -12.53 24.07
N ASP A 44 47.65 -13.27 24.62
CA ASP A 44 47.91 -14.31 25.64
C ASP A 44 46.77 -15.35 25.69
N ASP A 45 47.19 -16.62 25.70
CA ASP A 45 46.43 -17.85 25.78
C ASP A 45 45.91 -18.16 27.20
N GLY A 46 44.71 -18.76 27.27
CA GLY A 46 44.39 -19.81 28.24
C GLY A 46 43.71 -19.42 29.56
N GLY A 47 42.53 -20.01 29.82
CA GLY A 47 41.99 -20.10 31.18
C GLY A 47 40.47 -20.24 31.27
N ALA A 48 40.00 -21.45 31.58
CA ALA A 48 38.59 -21.77 31.85
C ALA A 48 38.14 -21.25 33.24
N GLY A 49 36.86 -20.85 33.35
CA GLY A 49 36.08 -20.93 34.59
C GLY A 49 35.31 -19.67 35.03
N ALA A 50 34.07 -19.91 35.50
CA ALA A 50 33.12 -19.03 36.20
C ALA A 50 32.36 -18.00 35.32
N SER A 51 31.05 -18.16 35.08
CA SER A 51 29.91 -17.99 36.00
C SER A 51 29.71 -16.53 36.45
N GLY A 52 28.57 -15.95 36.05
CA GLY A 52 27.96 -14.80 36.74
C GLY A 52 28.05 -13.48 35.97
N GLY A 53 27.07 -13.25 35.10
CA GLY A 53 26.88 -11.97 34.42
C GLY A 53 25.41 -11.74 34.11
N THR A 54 24.54 -11.72 35.13
CA THR A 54 23.22 -11.08 35.05
C THR A 54 23.44 -9.58 35.09
N GLY A 55 23.35 -8.91 33.94
CA GLY A 55 23.58 -7.47 33.87
C GLY A 55 23.36 -6.92 32.48
N GLY A 56 22.11 -6.57 32.18
CA GLY A 56 21.73 -5.90 30.96
C GLY A 56 20.24 -6.04 30.70
N ASP A 57 19.42 -5.25 31.40
CA ASP A 57 18.03 -4.92 31.06
C ASP A 57 17.96 -4.16 29.72
N GLY A 58 18.49 -4.75 28.66
CA GLY A 58 18.14 -4.44 27.28
C GLY A 58 17.24 -5.57 26.83
N GLY A 59 16.00 -5.59 27.31
CA GLY A 59 15.02 -6.61 26.94
C GLY A 59 14.88 -6.64 25.43
N GLN A 60 15.57 -7.59 24.78
CA GLN A 60 15.30 -7.94 23.41
C GLN A 60 13.87 -8.47 23.41
N VAL A 61 12.94 -7.64 22.93
CA VAL A 61 11.59 -8.09 22.66
C VAL A 61 11.75 -9.17 21.59
N GLU A 62 11.55 -10.43 21.99
CA GLU A 62 11.56 -11.53 21.03
C GLU A 62 10.49 -11.24 19.96
N PRO A 63 10.80 -11.46 18.67
CA PRO A 63 9.84 -11.22 17.61
C PRO A 63 8.62 -12.11 17.81
N GLU A 64 7.41 -11.57 17.60
CA GLU A 64 6.18 -12.37 17.67
C GLU A 64 6.15 -13.40 16.54
N CYS A 65 6.78 -13.07 15.40
CA CYS A 65 6.84 -13.92 14.23
C CYS A 65 8.11 -13.69 13.41
N VAL A 66 8.43 -14.65 12.56
CA VAL A 66 9.50 -14.54 11.55
C VAL A 66 8.88 -14.75 10.16
N PRO A 67 9.24 -13.96 9.14
CA PRO A 67 8.79 -14.18 7.77
C PRO A 67 8.98 -15.64 7.31
N GLY A 68 7.92 -16.21 6.74
CA GLY A 68 7.84 -17.62 6.36
C GLY A 68 7.30 -18.56 7.45
N THR A 69 7.12 -18.09 8.69
CA THR A 69 6.54 -18.87 9.81
C THR A 69 5.13 -18.42 10.21
N GLU A 70 4.65 -17.31 9.62
CA GLU A 70 3.32 -16.72 9.82
C GLU A 70 2.17 -17.72 9.93
N ARG A 71 2.14 -18.76 9.09
CA ARG A 71 1.02 -19.71 9.06
C ARG A 71 0.77 -20.37 10.42
N SER A 72 1.82 -20.66 11.18
CA SER A 72 1.72 -21.19 12.55
C SER A 72 1.89 -20.12 13.63
N ALA A 73 2.76 -19.13 13.41
CA ALA A 73 3.07 -18.12 14.42
C ALA A 73 1.95 -17.09 14.60
N CYS A 74 1.19 -16.82 13.55
CA CYS A 74 0.18 -15.75 13.48
C CYS A 74 -1.23 -16.27 13.17
N ASP A 75 -1.49 -17.56 13.41
CA ASP A 75 -2.79 -18.21 13.17
C ASP A 75 -3.32 -17.97 11.74
N GLY A 76 -2.45 -18.06 10.73
CA GLY A 76 -2.81 -17.84 9.33
C GLY A 76 -2.91 -16.38 8.88
N ARG A 77 -2.39 -15.43 9.67
CA ARG A 77 -2.19 -14.02 9.28
C ARG A 77 -0.73 -13.74 8.94
N SER A 78 -0.42 -12.69 8.19
CA SER A 78 0.97 -12.39 7.81
C SER A 78 1.80 -11.83 8.96
N CYS A 79 3.11 -12.03 8.84
CA CYS A 79 4.12 -11.41 9.68
C CYS A 79 4.64 -10.15 8.99
N HIS A 80 4.66 -9.01 9.69
CA HIS A 80 5.26 -7.81 9.12
C HIS A 80 6.79 -7.99 9.03
N PRO A 81 7.42 -7.86 7.85
CA PRO A 81 8.83 -8.24 7.66
C PRO A 81 9.81 -7.33 8.40
N VAL A 82 9.46 -6.07 8.64
CA VAL A 82 10.27 -5.11 9.40
C VAL A 82 10.02 -5.19 10.92
N PHE A 83 8.76 -5.11 11.35
CA PHE A 83 8.42 -5.05 12.77
C PHE A 83 8.37 -6.41 13.46
N LEU A 84 8.34 -7.51 12.69
CA LEU A 84 8.29 -8.88 13.20
C LEU A 84 7.10 -9.14 14.14
N VAL A 85 5.97 -8.49 13.84
CA VAL A 85 4.69 -8.62 14.54
C VAL A 85 3.62 -9.21 13.62
N CYS A 86 2.68 -9.95 14.20
CA CYS A 86 1.57 -10.50 13.46
C CYS A 86 0.60 -9.40 13.03
N THR A 87 0.24 -9.35 11.75
CA THR A 87 -0.70 -8.36 11.23
C THR A 87 -2.14 -8.85 11.33
N SER A 88 -3.11 -8.01 10.97
CA SER A 88 -4.51 -8.43 10.79
C SER A 88 -4.78 -9.02 9.41
N MET A 89 -3.79 -9.05 8.52
CA MET A 89 -4.00 -9.41 7.11
C MET A 89 -3.83 -10.90 6.91
N GLU A 90 -4.80 -11.53 6.26
CA GLU A 90 -4.76 -12.96 5.93
C GLU A 90 -3.68 -13.26 4.89
N LEU A 91 -3.14 -14.48 4.94
CA LEU A 91 -2.25 -14.98 3.91
C LEU A 91 -3.01 -15.19 2.61
N GLU A 92 -2.32 -14.97 1.48
CA GLU A 92 -2.78 -15.37 0.14
C GLU A 92 -4.20 -14.84 -0.20
N SER A 93 -4.53 -13.63 0.27
CA SER A 93 -5.90 -13.08 0.24
C SER A 93 -6.05 -11.80 -0.58
N ARG A 94 -4.93 -11.16 -0.93
CA ARG A 94 -4.91 -9.83 -1.56
C ARG A 94 -4.70 -9.96 -3.06
N ASP A 95 -5.66 -9.45 -3.83
CA ASP A 95 -5.58 -9.45 -5.29
C ASP A 95 -4.61 -8.37 -5.79
N VAL A 96 -4.43 -8.28 -7.11
CA VAL A 96 -3.63 -7.20 -7.71
C VAL A 96 -4.19 -5.84 -7.29
N CYS A 97 -3.30 -4.90 -6.94
CA CYS A 97 -3.66 -3.57 -6.43
C CYS A 97 -4.39 -3.56 -5.07
N ASP A 98 -4.47 -4.68 -4.36
CA ASP A 98 -4.81 -4.65 -2.94
C ASP A 98 -3.56 -4.34 -2.10
N THR A 99 -3.77 -3.65 -0.98
CA THR A 99 -2.69 -3.35 -0.03
C THR A 99 -2.16 -4.60 0.66
N CYS A 100 -0.86 -4.63 0.94
CA CYS A 100 -0.16 -5.74 1.55
C CYS A 100 0.94 -5.26 2.51
N TYR A 101 1.33 -6.13 3.45
CA TYR A 101 2.50 -5.92 4.32
C TYR A 101 3.69 -6.82 3.96
N SER A 102 3.40 -7.97 3.34
CA SER A 102 4.39 -8.96 2.91
C SER A 102 3.96 -9.60 1.59
N ASP A 103 4.91 -10.23 0.91
CA ASP A 103 4.64 -11.01 -0.32
C ASP A 103 3.62 -12.13 -0.07
N THR A 104 3.62 -12.70 1.14
CA THR A 104 2.70 -13.77 1.55
C THR A 104 1.26 -13.32 1.74
N ASN A 105 0.97 -12.01 1.68
CA ASN A 105 -0.41 -11.52 1.61
C ASN A 105 -1.02 -11.67 0.22
N CYS A 106 -0.21 -11.71 -0.84
CA CYS A 106 -0.71 -11.71 -2.20
C CYS A 106 -1.32 -13.07 -2.58
N ALA A 107 -2.53 -13.05 -3.13
CA ALA A 107 -3.28 -14.25 -3.52
C ALA A 107 -2.57 -15.05 -4.61
N ASN A 108 -1.91 -14.36 -5.55
CA ASN A 108 -1.02 -15.01 -6.51
C ASN A 108 0.39 -15.13 -5.90
N PRO A 109 0.95 -16.35 -5.73
CA PRO A 109 2.28 -16.54 -5.17
C PRO A 109 3.42 -16.00 -6.06
N ALA A 110 3.15 -15.69 -7.32
CA ALA A 110 4.09 -15.00 -8.20
C ALA A 110 4.14 -13.48 -7.94
N HIS A 111 3.12 -12.89 -7.32
CA HIS A 111 3.09 -11.47 -7.04
C HIS A 111 3.94 -11.13 -5.80
N ARG A 112 4.35 -9.88 -5.72
CA ARG A 112 5.14 -9.34 -4.61
C ARG A 112 4.45 -8.10 -4.07
N CYS A 113 4.69 -7.84 -2.79
CA CYS A 113 4.20 -6.66 -2.12
C CYS A 113 5.17 -5.51 -2.32
N VAL A 114 4.85 -4.58 -3.21
CA VAL A 114 5.79 -3.55 -3.66
C VAL A 114 5.26 -2.18 -3.28
N LYS A 115 6.11 -1.31 -2.74
CA LYS A 115 5.73 0.08 -2.48
C LYS A 115 5.45 0.79 -3.79
N MET A 116 4.35 1.53 -3.80
CA MET A 116 4.05 2.46 -4.87
C MET A 116 4.23 3.89 -4.37
N SER A 117 4.33 4.80 -5.31
CA SER A 117 4.30 6.23 -5.09
C SER A 117 3.11 6.85 -5.82
N TYR A 118 2.60 7.94 -5.28
CA TYR A 118 1.66 8.82 -5.97
C TYR A 118 2.17 10.25 -5.88
N GLU A 119 2.30 10.92 -7.03
CA GLU A 119 2.86 12.27 -7.12
C GLU A 119 4.20 12.40 -6.35
N GLU A 120 5.12 11.46 -6.60
CA GLU A 120 6.46 11.39 -6.00
C GLU A 120 6.50 11.14 -4.48
N THR A 121 5.36 10.82 -3.86
CA THR A 121 5.26 10.49 -2.42
C THR A 121 4.92 9.01 -2.25
N ASP A 122 5.56 8.32 -1.31
CA ASP A 122 5.20 6.92 -0.97
C ASP A 122 3.71 6.82 -0.62
N HIS A 123 3.02 5.85 -1.22
CA HIS A 123 1.58 5.66 -1.07
C HIS A 123 1.26 4.17 -0.83
N PRO A 124 0.38 3.84 0.12
CA PRO A 124 -0.30 4.75 1.03
C PRO A 124 0.60 5.27 2.16
N ASP A 125 1.66 4.52 2.49
CA ASP A 125 2.71 4.88 3.44
C ASP A 125 3.98 4.04 3.19
N GLU A 126 5.02 4.25 4.00
CA GLU A 126 6.32 3.57 3.83
C GLU A 126 6.33 2.10 4.28
N THR A 127 5.27 1.60 4.92
CA THR A 127 5.18 0.24 5.50
C THR A 127 4.20 -0.66 4.77
N VAL A 128 3.41 -0.08 3.86
CA VAL A 128 2.38 -0.76 3.08
C VAL A 128 2.75 -0.71 1.61
N GLY A 129 2.53 -1.82 0.91
CA GLY A 129 2.71 -1.92 -0.53
C GLY A 129 1.43 -2.39 -1.20
N PHE A 130 1.55 -2.69 -2.48
CA PHE A 130 0.49 -3.31 -3.28
C PHE A 130 0.99 -4.59 -3.93
N CYS A 131 0.09 -5.56 -4.09
CA CYS A 131 0.41 -6.80 -4.77
C CYS A 131 0.56 -6.56 -6.27
N LEU A 132 1.80 -6.65 -6.78
CA LEU A 132 2.15 -6.42 -8.18
C LEU A 132 2.83 -7.64 -8.80
N GLN A 133 2.67 -7.79 -10.12
CA GLN A 133 3.31 -8.84 -10.91
C GLN A 133 4.75 -8.41 -11.25
N PRO A 134 5.78 -9.22 -10.93
CA PRO A 134 7.13 -9.00 -11.44
C PRO A 134 7.17 -9.14 -12.96
N THR A 135 8.02 -8.35 -13.61
CA THR A 135 8.21 -8.33 -15.07
C THR A 135 9.68 -8.20 -15.43
N ASN A 136 10.00 -8.41 -16.71
CA ASN A 136 11.30 -8.03 -17.25
C ASN A 136 11.39 -6.50 -17.44
N GLU A 137 12.59 -5.98 -17.68
CA GLU A 137 12.80 -4.53 -17.89
C GLU A 137 12.06 -3.98 -19.12
N GLU A 138 11.62 -4.86 -20.03
CA GLU A 138 10.88 -4.51 -21.23
C GLU A 138 9.35 -4.47 -21.03
N GLY A 139 8.83 -4.96 -19.88
CA GLY A 139 7.39 -4.96 -19.60
C GLY A 139 6.58 -5.92 -20.47
N ALA A 140 7.19 -6.95 -21.07
CA ALA A 140 6.56 -7.75 -22.13
C ALA A 140 5.33 -8.56 -21.65
N ASP A 141 5.28 -8.87 -20.36
CA ASP A 141 4.20 -9.60 -19.69
C ASP A 141 3.20 -8.69 -18.95
N CYS A 142 3.37 -7.37 -19.07
CA CYS A 142 2.44 -6.41 -18.50
C CYS A 142 1.14 -6.33 -19.31
N ALA A 143 0.03 -6.28 -18.59
CA ALA A 143 -1.32 -6.29 -19.17
C ALA A 143 -2.12 -5.08 -18.68
N PRO A 144 -2.98 -4.48 -19.53
CA PRO A 144 -3.87 -3.40 -19.13
C PRO A 144 -4.67 -3.72 -17.85
N PRO A 145 -4.78 -2.79 -16.89
CA PRO A 145 -4.25 -1.41 -16.89
C PRO A 145 -2.79 -1.27 -16.41
N PHE A 146 -2.14 -2.37 -16.03
CA PHE A 146 -0.80 -2.40 -15.42
C PHE A 146 0.32 -2.39 -16.46
N VAL A 147 0.35 -1.38 -17.32
CA VAL A 147 1.28 -1.33 -18.47
C VAL A 147 2.57 -0.54 -18.21
N VAL A 148 2.69 0.11 -17.05
CA VAL A 148 3.86 0.88 -16.68
C VAL A 148 4.87 -0.01 -15.96
N VAL A 149 6.11 0.00 -16.43
CA VAL A 149 7.21 -0.75 -15.79
C VAL A 149 7.77 0.05 -14.63
N LEU A 150 7.56 -0.45 -13.41
CA LEU A 150 8.14 0.09 -12.18
C LEU A 150 9.50 -0.57 -11.94
N SER A 151 10.56 0.04 -12.47
CA SER A 151 11.90 -0.54 -12.45
C SER A 151 12.60 -0.43 -11.09
N ASN A 152 13.47 -1.41 -10.81
CA ASN A 152 14.43 -1.37 -9.69
C ASN A 152 13.76 -1.16 -8.32
N ARG A 153 12.61 -1.82 -8.09
CA ARG A 153 11.88 -1.80 -6.81
C ARG A 153 12.24 -3.04 -6.00
N GLU A 154 12.20 -2.91 -4.68
CA GLU A 154 12.34 -4.03 -3.74
C GLU A 154 10.97 -4.31 -3.13
N SER A 155 10.62 -5.58 -2.96
CA SER A 155 9.40 -5.94 -2.23
C SER A 155 9.56 -5.66 -0.73
N LEU A 156 8.44 -5.49 -0.01
CA LEU A 156 8.45 -5.27 1.43
C LEU A 156 8.99 -6.45 2.21
N SER A 157 8.89 -7.67 1.67
CA SER A 157 9.54 -8.85 2.23
C SER A 157 11.06 -8.88 2.03
N GLY A 158 11.62 -7.88 1.33
CA GLY A 158 13.02 -7.76 0.98
C GLY A 158 13.39 -8.65 -0.20
N GLY A 159 14.56 -8.41 -0.78
CA GLY A 159 15.10 -9.28 -1.83
C GLY A 159 15.92 -8.55 -2.86
N LYS A 160 16.05 -9.15 -4.04
CA LYS A 160 16.67 -8.45 -5.17
C LYS A 160 15.72 -7.40 -5.70
N ARG A 161 16.29 -6.29 -6.17
CA ARG A 161 15.51 -5.30 -6.90
C ARG A 161 15.11 -5.86 -8.25
N GLU A 162 13.83 -5.77 -8.56
CA GLU A 162 13.19 -6.28 -9.77
C GLU A 162 12.31 -5.18 -10.40
N SER A 163 11.79 -5.46 -11.59
CA SER A 163 10.81 -4.61 -12.25
C SER A 163 9.41 -5.18 -12.05
N TYR A 164 8.40 -4.31 -11.96
CA TYR A 164 7.01 -4.73 -11.75
C TYR A 164 6.07 -4.07 -12.73
N CYS A 165 5.01 -4.79 -13.11
CA CYS A 165 3.88 -4.22 -13.83
C CYS A 165 3.05 -3.39 -12.85
N GLY A 166 2.96 -2.09 -13.12
CA GLY A 166 2.27 -1.13 -12.28
C GLY A 166 1.44 -0.13 -13.06
N LEU A 167 0.88 0.82 -12.32
CA LEU A 167 0.11 1.93 -12.87
C LEU A 167 1.00 3.15 -13.07
N HIS A 168 0.50 4.14 -13.81
CA HIS A 168 1.16 5.43 -13.93
C HIS A 168 1.06 6.22 -12.61
N GLU A 169 2.08 6.08 -11.77
CA GLU A 169 2.17 6.62 -10.40
C GLU A 169 1.95 8.14 -10.29
N GLN A 170 2.17 8.90 -11.37
CA GLN A 170 1.87 10.35 -11.38
C GLN A 170 0.40 10.70 -11.64
N LEU A 171 -0.43 9.74 -12.06
CA LEU A 171 -1.78 10.00 -12.57
C LEU A 171 -2.87 9.27 -11.81
N THR A 172 -2.58 8.06 -11.31
CA THR A 172 -3.58 7.20 -10.68
C THR A 172 -2.99 6.40 -9.52
N THR A 173 -3.88 5.85 -8.69
CA THR A 173 -3.55 4.95 -7.59
C THR A 173 -4.30 3.63 -7.77
N CYS A 174 -3.88 2.61 -7.01
CA CYS A 174 -4.62 1.36 -6.92
C CYS A 174 -6.05 1.55 -6.36
N GLU A 175 -6.24 2.48 -5.44
CA GLU A 175 -7.56 2.79 -4.88
C GLU A 175 -8.49 3.41 -5.92
N ALA A 176 -7.98 4.33 -6.74
CA ALA A 176 -8.73 4.92 -7.85
C ALA A 176 -9.13 3.86 -8.88
N LEU A 177 -8.20 2.98 -9.26
CA LEU A 177 -8.46 1.87 -10.18
C LEU A 177 -9.53 0.92 -9.61
N ARG A 178 -9.45 0.57 -8.32
CA ARG A 178 -10.44 -0.29 -7.66
C ARG A 178 -11.81 0.38 -7.59
N ALA A 179 -11.87 1.68 -7.31
CA ALA A 179 -13.13 2.42 -7.34
C ALA A 179 -13.76 2.46 -8.75
N PHE A 180 -12.94 2.60 -9.78
CA PHE A 180 -13.40 2.49 -11.17
C PHE A 180 -14.01 1.09 -11.45
N HIS A 181 -13.31 0.02 -11.08
CA HIS A 181 -13.81 -1.35 -11.23
C HIS A 181 -15.07 -1.63 -10.42
N ALA A 182 -15.18 -1.03 -9.23
CA ALA A 182 -16.36 -1.12 -8.38
C ALA A 182 -17.52 -0.25 -8.91
N ALA A 183 -17.34 0.48 -10.01
CA ALA A 183 -18.32 1.43 -10.53
C ALA A 183 -18.75 2.47 -9.48
N ALA A 184 -17.81 2.93 -8.65
CA ALA A 184 -18.08 3.87 -7.58
C ALA A 184 -18.70 5.16 -8.14
N VAL A 185 -19.80 5.60 -7.52
CA VAL A 185 -20.53 6.80 -7.94
C VAL A 185 -20.00 8.03 -7.20
N CYS A 186 -20.01 9.17 -7.86
CA CYS A 186 -19.66 10.48 -7.28
C CYS A 186 -20.84 11.43 -7.51
N PRO A 187 -21.87 11.40 -6.63
CA PRO A 187 -23.18 12.01 -6.89
C PRO A 187 -23.16 13.50 -7.16
N SER A 188 -22.19 14.23 -6.60
CA SER A 188 -22.08 15.69 -6.77
C SER A 188 -21.25 16.07 -8.00
N GLY A 189 -20.71 15.09 -8.73
CA GLY A 189 -19.87 15.34 -9.90
C GLY A 189 -18.48 15.86 -9.56
N ARG A 190 -18.00 15.70 -8.32
CA ARG A 190 -16.74 16.29 -7.85
C ARG A 190 -15.66 15.23 -7.67
N ASP A 191 -14.43 15.58 -8.05
CA ASP A 191 -13.28 14.67 -7.98
C ASP A 191 -12.92 14.29 -6.52
N ASP A 192 -13.27 15.13 -5.53
CA ASP A 192 -13.05 14.86 -4.09
C ASP A 192 -13.98 13.78 -3.51
N GLU A 193 -14.99 13.32 -4.26
CA GLU A 193 -15.83 12.17 -3.91
C GLU A 193 -15.18 10.83 -4.30
N CYS A 194 -14.10 10.86 -5.08
CA CYS A 194 -13.36 9.69 -5.52
C CYS A 194 -12.10 9.48 -4.65
N PRO A 195 -11.57 8.24 -4.56
CA PRO A 195 -10.29 8.01 -3.90
C PRO A 195 -9.16 8.80 -4.56
N LEU A 196 -8.04 8.96 -3.84
CA LEU A 196 -6.85 9.65 -4.33
C LEU A 196 -6.43 9.15 -5.72
N GLY A 197 -6.12 10.05 -6.66
CA GLY A 197 -5.84 9.70 -8.06
C GLY A 197 -7.06 9.36 -8.92
N GLY A 198 -8.26 9.39 -8.33
CA GLY A 198 -9.54 9.25 -9.04
C GLY A 198 -10.09 10.60 -9.45
N ILE A 199 -10.87 10.61 -10.53
CA ILE A 199 -11.57 11.78 -11.06
C ILE A 199 -13.02 11.41 -11.35
N CYS A 200 -13.94 12.33 -11.10
CA CYS A 200 -15.36 12.08 -11.26
C CYS A 200 -15.82 12.51 -12.65
N ARG A 201 -16.25 11.56 -13.49
CA ARG A 201 -16.64 11.85 -14.88
C ARG A 201 -18.02 11.29 -15.21
N PRO A 202 -18.77 11.99 -16.09
CA PRO A 202 -20.05 11.49 -16.58
C PRO A 202 -19.81 10.28 -17.48
N ILE A 203 -20.29 9.11 -17.07
CA ILE A 203 -20.30 7.91 -17.90
C ILE A 203 -21.74 7.69 -18.38
N ALA A 204 -21.91 7.23 -19.62
CA ALA A 204 -23.20 6.79 -20.16
C ALA A 204 -23.26 5.24 -20.17
N PRO A 205 -23.51 4.58 -19.02
CA PRO A 205 -23.61 3.13 -18.97
C PRO A 205 -24.91 2.67 -19.63
N ARG A 206 -24.90 2.56 -20.98
CA ARG A 206 -26.00 2.08 -21.82
C ARG A 206 -27.31 2.89 -21.67
N GLY A 207 -27.47 3.93 -22.48
CA GLY A 207 -28.70 4.69 -22.63
C GLY A 207 -28.48 6.20 -22.54
N ASN A 208 -29.57 6.96 -22.43
CA ASN A 208 -29.55 8.43 -22.30
C ASN A 208 -29.43 8.91 -20.85
N GLN A 209 -29.08 8.02 -19.91
CA GLN A 209 -28.87 8.38 -18.51
C GLN A 209 -27.37 8.49 -18.25
N THR A 210 -26.95 9.71 -17.92
CA THR A 210 -25.58 10.01 -17.51
C THR A 210 -25.48 9.86 -15.99
N GLU A 211 -24.54 9.04 -15.54
CA GLU A 211 -24.21 8.90 -14.13
C GLU A 211 -22.76 9.32 -13.91
N PHE A 212 -22.50 10.07 -12.85
CA PHE A 212 -21.16 10.45 -12.45
C PHE A 212 -20.51 9.30 -11.70
N ARG A 213 -19.39 8.81 -12.22
CA ARG A 213 -18.62 7.70 -11.64
C ARG A 213 -17.15 8.07 -11.52
N CYS A 214 -16.50 7.44 -10.55
CA CYS A 214 -15.07 7.56 -10.39
C CYS A 214 -14.34 6.83 -11.52
N THR A 215 -13.56 7.59 -12.26
CA THR A 215 -12.61 7.16 -13.27
C THR A 215 -11.20 7.53 -12.80
N TYR A 216 -10.20 7.28 -13.65
CA TYR A 216 -8.82 7.68 -13.38
C TYR A 216 -8.19 8.25 -14.65
N ALA A 217 -7.21 9.13 -14.47
CA ALA A 217 -6.48 9.75 -15.56
C ALA A 217 -5.57 8.74 -16.28
N CYS A 218 -5.36 8.96 -17.57
CA CYS A 218 -4.48 8.14 -18.40
C CYS A 218 -3.75 9.03 -19.41
N VAL A 219 -2.61 8.56 -19.90
CA VAL A 219 -1.92 9.13 -21.08
C VAL A 219 -2.16 8.31 -22.33
N ASP A 220 -2.23 6.98 -22.21
CA ASP A 220 -2.34 6.06 -23.34
C ASP A 220 -3.46 5.04 -23.16
N ALA A 221 -4.05 4.59 -24.28
CA ALA A 221 -5.14 3.61 -24.28
C ALA A 221 -4.85 2.31 -23.50
N PRO A 222 -3.63 1.73 -23.53
CA PRO A 222 -3.31 0.53 -22.76
C PRO A 222 -3.36 0.70 -21.23
N GLU A 223 -3.35 1.94 -20.72
CA GLU A 223 -3.54 2.21 -19.29
C GLU A 223 -5.01 2.03 -18.87
N CYS A 224 -5.93 1.96 -19.84
CA CYS A 224 -7.33 1.71 -19.58
C CYS A 224 -7.62 0.22 -19.47
N SER A 225 -8.29 -0.15 -18.38
CA SER A 225 -8.69 -1.52 -18.13
C SER A 225 -9.68 -2.02 -19.18
N SER A 226 -9.53 -3.28 -19.58
CA SER A 226 -10.36 -3.89 -20.64
C SER A 226 -11.83 -4.09 -20.30
N GLN A 227 -12.22 -3.78 -19.07
CA GLN A 227 -13.59 -3.88 -18.58
C GLN A 227 -14.40 -2.60 -18.81
N SER A 228 -13.79 -1.54 -19.35
CA SER A 228 -14.48 -0.29 -19.65
C SER A 228 -15.35 -0.41 -20.89
N VAL A 229 -16.42 0.40 -20.95
CA VAL A 229 -17.27 0.56 -22.15
C VAL A 229 -16.52 1.19 -23.32
N SER A 230 -15.35 1.76 -23.07
CA SER A 230 -14.48 2.45 -24.00
C SER A 230 -13.03 2.28 -23.56
N PHE A 231 -12.22 1.69 -24.43
CA PHE A 231 -10.79 1.45 -24.23
C PHE A 231 -9.94 2.68 -24.57
N GLU A 232 -10.58 3.79 -24.95
CA GLU A 232 -9.89 4.97 -25.43
C GLU A 232 -9.46 5.83 -24.24
N CYS A 233 -8.16 6.15 -24.20
CA CYS A 233 -7.68 7.19 -23.31
C CYS A 233 -7.96 8.56 -23.94
N SER A 234 -9.04 9.21 -23.52
CA SER A 234 -9.36 10.61 -23.86
C SER A 234 -9.04 11.54 -22.68
N GLY A 235 -7.90 11.31 -22.03
CA GLY A 235 -7.48 11.96 -20.78
C GLY A 235 -7.98 11.29 -19.50
N TYR A 236 -8.92 10.34 -19.61
CA TYR A 236 -9.35 9.47 -18.53
C TYR A 236 -9.92 8.15 -19.08
N CYS A 237 -9.91 7.11 -18.26
CA CYS A 237 -10.45 5.80 -18.64
C CYS A 237 -11.94 5.68 -18.35
N GLY A 238 -12.72 5.19 -19.33
CA GLY A 238 -14.17 4.99 -19.21
C GLY A 238 -15.04 6.10 -19.81
N GLY A 239 -14.46 7.01 -20.59
CA GLY A 239 -15.15 8.07 -21.34
C GLY A 239 -15.67 7.65 -22.71
#